data_AF-A0A1T2KLZ4-F1
#
_entry.id   AF-A0A1T2KLZ4-F1
#
_cell.length_a   1.000
_cell.length_b   1.000
_cell.length_c   1.000
_cell.angle_alpha   90.00
_cell.angle_beta   90.00
_cell.angle_gamma   90.00
#
_symmetry.space_group_name_H-M   'P 1'
#
loop_
_entity.id
_entity.type
_entity.pdbx_description
1 polymer ?
#
loop_
_entity_poly.entity_id
_entity_poly.type
_entity_poly.pdbx_seq_one_letter_code
_entity_poly.pdbx_strand_id
1 'polypeptide(L)'
;MEEAFWLAREGLPGPVLIDLPKDIQLQQLPEGLPLVHTPEPSENDIKVPSWEAIEQARAMMQESRRPLIYAGGGVTHAGALDAFRIFAETCGIPSVFTLKGIGNLPAAQRIPSTWACWVCTARLPPIG
;
A
#
# COMPACT_ATOMS: atom_id res chain seq x y z
N MET A 1 19.11 -8.03 -16.41
CA MET A 1 18.40 -6.74 -16.40
C MET A 1 16.92 -6.90 -16.04
N GLU A 2 16.22 -7.89 -16.58
CA GLU A 2 14.81 -8.16 -16.25
C GLU A 2 14.54 -8.37 -14.77
N GLU A 3 15.34 -9.19 -14.08
CA GLU A 3 15.24 -9.39 -12.63
C GLU A 3 15.34 -8.06 -11.87
N ALA A 4 16.18 -7.13 -12.32
CA ALA A 4 16.29 -5.81 -11.69
C ALA A 4 15.04 -4.95 -11.94
N PHE A 5 14.45 -5.00 -13.14
CA PHE A 5 13.16 -4.34 -13.41
C PHE A 5 12.01 -4.95 -12.60
N TRP A 6 12.04 -6.27 -12.42
CA TRP A 6 11.07 -6.99 -11.61
C TRP A 6 11.20 -6.61 -10.14
N LEU A 7 12.41 -6.73 -9.56
CA LEU A 7 12.71 -6.31 -8.17
C LEU A 7 12.36 -4.85 -7.92
N ALA A 8 12.56 -3.97 -8.90
CA ALA A 8 12.23 -2.55 -8.78
C ALA A 8 10.72 -2.27 -8.70
N ARG A 9 9.88 -3.19 -9.19
CA ARG A 9 8.43 -3.01 -9.34
C ARG A 9 7.59 -3.85 -8.38
N GLU A 10 8.17 -4.90 -7.80
CA GLU A 10 7.47 -5.84 -6.92
C GLU A 10 7.61 -5.49 -5.43
N GLY A 11 6.63 -5.89 -4.63
CA GLY A 11 6.66 -5.79 -3.16
C GLY A 11 6.76 -4.37 -2.61
N LEU A 12 7.98 -3.91 -2.32
CA LEU A 12 8.30 -2.53 -1.93
C LEU A 12 9.16 -1.88 -3.03
N PRO A 13 8.53 -1.34 -4.09
CA PRO A 13 9.19 -0.75 -5.23
C PRO A 13 10.19 0.32 -4.85
N GLY A 14 11.33 0.28 -5.51
CA GLY A 14 12.47 1.12 -5.19
C GLY A 14 13.59 1.00 -6.22
N PRO A 15 14.61 1.86 -6.12
CA PRO A 15 15.76 1.79 -7.01
C PRO A 15 16.52 0.48 -6.82
N VAL A 16 16.96 -0.11 -7.92
CA VAL A 16 17.83 -1.30 -7.94
C VAL A 16 19.17 -0.91 -8.55
N LEU A 17 20.26 -1.25 -7.85
CA LEU A 17 21.61 -1.07 -8.34
C LEU A 17 22.01 -2.29 -9.18
N ILE A 18 22.48 -2.05 -10.40
CA ILE A 18 23.05 -3.08 -11.27
C ILE A 18 24.50 -2.69 -11.55
N ASP A 19 25.44 -3.48 -11.06
CA ASP A 19 26.85 -3.33 -11.39
C ASP A 19 27.21 -4.19 -12.60
N LEU A 20 27.76 -3.57 -13.64
CA LEU A 20 28.18 -4.25 -14.87
C LEU A 20 29.65 -3.96 -15.15
N PRO A 21 30.56 -4.95 -14.98
CA PRO A 21 31.99 -4.79 -15.25
C PRO A 21 32.30 -4.35 -16.68
N LYS A 22 33.38 -3.58 -16.86
CA LYS A 22 33.74 -2.98 -18.15
C LYS A 22 34.08 -4.01 -19.23
N ASP A 23 34.73 -5.09 -18.85
CA ASP A 23 35.09 -6.22 -19.72
C ASP A 23 33.85 -6.89 -20.29
N ILE A 24 32.80 -7.10 -19.49
CA ILE A 24 31.52 -7.65 -19.94
C ILE A 24 30.80 -6.67 -20.89
N GLN A 25 30.85 -5.36 -20.62
CA GLN A 25 30.24 -4.36 -21.51
C GLN A 25 30.87 -4.30 -22.90
N LEU A 26 32.15 -4.66 -23.02
CA LEU A 26 32.91 -4.59 -24.26
C LEU A 26 32.92 -5.92 -25.04
N GLN A 27 32.35 -7.00 -24.47
CA GLN A 27 32.29 -8.28 -25.14
C GLN A 27 31.43 -8.22 -26.40
N GLN A 28 31.91 -8.84 -27.48
CA GLN A 28 31.10 -9.05 -28.68
C GLN A 28 30.09 -10.16 -28.42
N LEU A 29 28.82 -9.87 -28.69
CA LEU A 29 27.73 -10.81 -28.58
C LEU A 29 27.59 -11.59 -29.89
N PRO A 30 27.35 -12.92 -29.84
CA PRO A 30 27.00 -13.71 -31.02
C PRO A 30 25.79 -13.12 -31.76
N GLU A 31 25.82 -13.18 -33.09
CA GLU A 31 24.65 -12.84 -33.91
C GLU A 31 23.49 -13.81 -33.62
N GLY A 32 22.27 -13.27 -33.57
CA GLY A 32 21.05 -14.08 -33.38
C GLY A 32 20.67 -14.36 -31.93
N LEU A 33 21.31 -13.71 -30.94
CA LEU A 33 20.79 -13.75 -29.58
C LEU A 33 19.39 -13.14 -29.52
N PRO A 34 18.43 -13.80 -28.81
CA PRO A 34 17.13 -13.19 -28.57
C PRO A 34 17.32 -11.91 -27.77
N LEU A 35 17.02 -10.76 -28.38
CA LEU A 35 17.10 -9.44 -27.76
C LEU A 35 16.04 -9.23 -26.66
N VAL A 36 15.06 -10.13 -26.58
CA VAL A 36 13.94 -10.08 -25.66
C VAL A 36 13.81 -11.46 -25.03
N HIS A 37 14.15 -11.57 -23.75
CA HIS A 37 13.63 -12.64 -22.92
C HIS A 37 12.31 -12.11 -22.34
N THR A 38 11.23 -12.84 -22.59
CA THR A 38 9.94 -12.56 -21.95
C THR A 38 10.00 -13.22 -20.58
N PRO A 39 10.07 -12.47 -19.48
CA PRO A 39 10.10 -13.08 -18.15
C PRO A 39 8.82 -13.90 -17.97
N GLU A 40 8.95 -15.10 -17.43
CA GLU A 40 7.77 -15.84 -16.97
C GLU A 40 7.10 -15.05 -15.85
N PRO A 41 5.76 -14.98 -15.80
CA PRO A 41 5.07 -14.35 -14.69
C PRO A 41 5.49 -15.06 -13.40
N SER A 42 6.29 -14.40 -12.56
CA SER A 42 6.49 -14.92 -11.22
C SER A 42 5.18 -14.74 -10.46
N GLU A 43 4.67 -15.80 -9.87
CA GLU A 43 3.54 -15.77 -8.94
C GLU A 43 3.95 -15.04 -7.65
N ASN A 44 4.09 -13.73 -7.69
CA ASN A 44 4.00 -12.94 -6.47
C ASN A 44 2.52 -12.86 -6.13
N ASP A 45 2.09 -13.83 -5.32
CA ASP A 45 0.79 -13.82 -4.67
C ASP A 45 0.66 -12.49 -3.93
N ILE A 46 -0.14 -11.57 -4.48
CA ILE A 46 -0.85 -10.60 -3.66
C ILE A 46 -1.54 -11.47 -2.61
N LYS A 47 -1.03 -11.45 -1.38
CA LYS A 47 -1.61 -12.23 -0.29
C LYS A 47 -2.98 -11.65 0.02
N VAL A 48 -3.99 -12.15 -0.69
CA VAL A 48 -5.38 -11.88 -0.37
C VAL A 48 -5.58 -12.43 1.02
N PRO A 49 -5.95 -11.59 2.01
CA PRO A 49 -6.21 -12.08 3.34
C PRO A 49 -7.32 -13.12 3.29
N SER A 50 -7.20 -14.18 4.11
CA SER A 50 -8.26 -15.17 4.21
C SER A 50 -9.53 -14.54 4.76
N TRP A 51 -10.68 -15.14 4.47
CA TRP A 51 -11.97 -14.66 4.97
C TRP A 51 -11.99 -14.61 6.51
N GLU A 52 -11.35 -15.57 7.17
CA GLU A 52 -11.23 -15.61 8.63
C GLU A 52 -10.43 -14.42 9.17
N ALA A 53 -9.35 -14.02 8.49
CA ALA A 53 -8.55 -12.86 8.89
C ALA A 53 -9.34 -11.55 8.76
N ILE A 54 -10.15 -11.41 7.69
CA ILE A 54 -11.04 -10.27 7.49
C ILE A 54 -12.08 -10.20 8.60
N GLU A 55 -12.70 -11.33 8.93
CA GLU A 55 -13.74 -11.42 9.95
C GLU A 55 -13.20 -11.12 11.36
N GLN A 56 -11.99 -11.59 11.66
CA GLN A 56 -11.29 -11.23 12.91
C GLN A 56 -11.03 -9.72 12.99
N ALA A 57 -10.54 -9.10 11.92
CA ALA A 57 -10.33 -7.65 11.88
C ALA A 57 -11.66 -6.89 12.09
N ARG A 58 -12.74 -7.34 11.47
CA ARG A 58 -14.09 -6.78 11.63
C ARG A 58 -14.57 -6.86 13.08
N ALA A 59 -14.41 -8.01 13.74
CA ALA A 59 -14.76 -8.19 15.14
C ALA A 59 -13.94 -7.26 16.05
N MET A 60 -12.63 -7.19 15.85
CA MET A 60 -11.75 -6.28 16.61
C MET A 60 -12.15 -4.81 16.43
N MET A 61 -12.55 -4.41 15.22
CA MET A 61 -13.06 -3.07 14.95
C MET A 61 -14.36 -2.78 15.71
N GLN A 62 -15.30 -3.75 15.76
CA GLN A 62 -16.58 -3.60 16.46
C GLN A 62 -16.43 -3.55 17.99
N GLU A 63 -15.47 -4.28 18.55
CA GLU A 63 -15.17 -4.28 19.99
C GLU A 63 -14.38 -3.03 20.44
N SER A 64 -13.77 -2.32 19.51
CA SER A 64 -12.94 -1.15 19.80
C SER A 64 -13.76 0.02 20.32
N ARG A 65 -13.38 0.52 21.50
CA ARG A 65 -14.05 1.69 22.12
C ARG A 65 -13.64 3.01 21.48
N ARG A 66 -12.44 3.10 20.90
CA ARG A 66 -11.81 4.34 20.38
C ARG A 66 -10.92 4.02 19.16
N PRO A 67 -11.49 3.51 18.06
CA PRO A 67 -10.71 3.15 16.89
C PRO A 67 -10.11 4.38 16.21
N LEU A 68 -8.99 4.16 15.53
CA LEU A 68 -8.24 5.17 14.79
C LEU A 68 -7.66 4.52 13.54
N ILE A 69 -7.86 5.13 12.38
CA ILE A 69 -7.18 4.73 11.15
C ILE A 69 -5.81 5.44 11.13
N TYR A 70 -4.72 4.67 11.09
CA TYR A 70 -3.37 5.20 10.89
C TYR A 70 -2.87 4.81 9.50
N ALA A 71 -2.99 5.71 8.52
CA ALA A 71 -2.75 5.39 7.11
C ALA A 71 -1.43 5.95 6.57
N GLY A 72 -0.68 5.09 5.87
CA GLY A 72 0.58 5.41 5.22
C GLY A 72 0.48 5.64 3.72
N GLY A 73 1.61 5.91 3.06
CA GLY A 73 1.70 5.93 1.58
C GLY A 73 1.40 4.58 0.92
N GLY A 74 1.35 3.50 1.69
CA GLY A 74 0.96 2.16 1.23
C GLY A 74 -0.43 2.12 0.58
N VAL A 75 -1.37 2.97 1.00
CA VAL A 75 -2.71 3.07 0.39
C VAL A 75 -2.62 3.48 -1.07
N THR A 76 -1.89 4.56 -1.36
CA THR A 76 -1.66 5.03 -2.74
C THR A 76 -0.82 4.03 -3.52
N HIS A 77 0.21 3.48 -2.88
CA HIS A 77 1.12 2.53 -3.50
C HIS A 77 0.43 1.24 -3.95
N ALA A 78 -0.55 0.76 -3.18
CA ALA A 78 -1.37 -0.38 -3.51
C ALA A 78 -2.51 -0.07 -4.50
N GLY A 79 -2.64 1.16 -5.00
CA GLY A 79 -3.76 1.56 -5.85
C GLY A 79 -5.12 1.53 -5.14
N ALA A 80 -5.15 1.53 -3.81
CA ALA A 80 -6.34 1.29 -3.00
C ALA A 80 -7.06 2.57 -2.54
N LEU A 81 -6.83 3.70 -3.22
CA LEU A 81 -7.27 5.01 -2.77
C LEU A 81 -8.80 5.13 -2.68
N ASP A 82 -9.51 4.67 -3.70
CA ASP A 82 -10.98 4.77 -3.75
C ASP A 82 -11.63 3.83 -2.72
N ALA A 83 -11.16 2.58 -2.64
CA ALA A 83 -11.62 1.62 -1.63
C ALA A 83 -11.38 2.14 -0.21
N PHE A 84 -10.21 2.74 0.04
CA PHE A 84 -9.87 3.34 1.33
C PHE A 84 -10.77 4.52 1.69
N ARG A 85 -11.10 5.39 0.72
CA ARG A 85 -12.02 6.52 0.94
C ARG A 85 -13.41 6.05 1.30
N ILE A 86 -13.95 5.08 0.56
CA ILE A 86 -15.26 4.47 0.85
C ILE A 86 -15.25 3.84 2.24
N PHE A 87 -14.19 3.10 2.59
CA PHE A 87 -14.04 2.50 3.91
C PHE A 87 -14.02 3.55 5.03
N ALA A 88 -13.19 4.59 4.90
CA ALA A 88 -13.07 5.64 5.90
C ALA A 88 -14.40 6.41 6.09
N GLU A 89 -15.10 6.70 5.00
CA GLU A 89 -16.40 7.37 5.02
C GLU A 89 -17.49 6.49 5.65
N THR A 90 -17.53 5.20 5.30
CA THR A 90 -18.53 4.25 5.78
C THR A 90 -18.35 3.94 7.27
N CYS A 91 -17.11 3.73 7.72
CA CYS A 91 -16.84 3.44 9.12
C CYS A 91 -16.89 4.69 10.02
N GLY A 92 -16.73 5.89 9.45
CA GLY A 92 -16.69 7.14 10.21
C GLY A 92 -15.54 7.21 11.23
N ILE A 93 -14.51 6.37 11.07
CA ILE A 93 -13.41 6.27 12.04
C ILE A 93 -12.45 7.45 11.83
N PRO A 94 -12.05 8.17 12.90
CA PRO A 94 -11.07 9.23 12.77
C PRO A 94 -9.76 8.71 12.16
N SER A 95 -9.18 9.48 11.25
CA SER A 95 -7.99 9.07 10.48
C SER A 95 -6.80 10.03 10.66
N VAL A 96 -5.62 9.47 10.94
CA VAL A 96 -4.32 10.15 10.95
C VAL A 96 -3.41 9.57 9.88
N PHE A 97 -2.47 10.38 9.40
CA PHE A 97 -1.67 10.05 8.22
C PHE A 97 -0.18 10.25 8.47
N THR A 98 0.64 9.36 7.91
CA THR A 98 2.08 9.64 7.72
C THR A 98 2.26 10.77 6.70
N LEU A 99 3.47 11.35 6.61
CA LEU A 99 3.78 12.33 5.58
C LEU A 99 3.51 11.81 4.15
N LYS A 100 3.84 10.54 3.89
CA LYS A 100 3.58 9.89 2.58
C LYS A 100 2.10 9.56 2.35
N GLY A 101 1.25 9.58 3.38
CA GLY A 101 -0.18 9.27 3.32
C GLY A 101 -1.09 10.49 3.42
N ILE A 102 -0.54 11.71 3.54
CA ILE A 102 -1.34 12.92 3.79
C ILE A 102 -2.36 13.23 2.69
N GLY A 103 -2.14 12.71 1.47
CA GLY A 103 -3.05 12.82 0.33
C GLY A 103 -4.13 11.74 0.25
N ASN A 104 -4.14 10.76 1.16
CA ASN A 104 -5.08 9.64 1.11
C ASN A 104 -6.54 10.12 1.29
N LEU A 105 -6.77 11.10 2.18
CA LEU A 105 -8.05 11.80 2.31
C LEU A 105 -7.94 13.31 1.99
N PRO A 106 -9.00 13.90 1.40
CA PRO A 106 -9.16 15.35 1.30
C PRO A 106 -8.97 16.03 2.66
N ALA A 107 -8.39 17.24 2.67
CA ALA A 107 -8.10 17.97 3.91
C ALA A 107 -9.32 18.15 4.82
N ALA A 108 -10.51 18.36 4.24
CA ALA A 108 -11.76 18.52 4.97
C ALA A 108 -12.24 17.25 5.70
N GLN A 109 -11.77 16.07 5.28
CA GLN A 109 -12.13 14.77 5.86
C GLN A 109 -11.06 14.24 6.84
N ARG A 110 -9.93 14.94 6.98
CA ARG A 110 -8.91 14.61 7.98
C ARG A 110 -9.34 15.15 9.34
N ILE A 111 -8.91 14.50 10.42
CA ILE A 111 -9.11 15.02 11.77
C ILE A 111 -8.53 16.44 11.83
N PRO A 112 -9.35 17.49 12.08
CA PRO A 112 -8.83 18.83 12.27
C PRO A 112 -7.91 18.87 13.49
N SER A 113 -6.88 19.72 13.49
CA SER A 113 -5.97 19.89 14.64
C SER A 113 -6.69 20.21 15.96
N THR A 114 -7.94 20.70 15.88
CA THR A 114 -8.81 21.03 17.02
C THR A 114 -9.59 19.83 17.59
N TRP A 115 -9.54 18.65 16.97
CA TRP A 115 -10.34 17.48 17.36
C TRP A 115 -9.67 16.53 18.37
N ALA A 116 -8.49 16.88 18.90
CA ALA A 116 -7.89 16.17 20.04
C ALA A 116 -8.85 16.04 21.23
N CYS A 117 -9.84 16.95 21.35
CA CYS A 117 -10.88 16.91 22.38
C CYS A 117 -12.05 15.95 22.07
N TRP A 118 -12.34 15.65 20.79
CA TRP A 118 -13.51 14.85 20.38
C TRP A 118 -13.29 13.34 20.44
N VAL A 119 -12.02 12.89 20.31
CA VAL A 119 -11.63 11.49 20.57
C VAL A 119 -12.12 11.03 21.96
N CYS A 120 -12.30 11.97 22.91
CA CYS A 120 -12.84 11.70 24.25
C CYS A 120 -14.36 11.50 24.36
N THR A 121 -15.16 11.96 23.41
CA THR A 121 -16.62 12.11 23.63
C THR A 121 -17.51 11.47 22.54
N ALA A 122 -16.95 11.06 21.41
CA ALA A 122 -17.74 10.52 20.29
C ALA A 122 -18.05 9.02 20.45
N ARG A 123 -19.33 8.67 20.51
CA ARG A 123 -19.80 7.31 20.20
C ARG A 123 -19.87 7.19 18.67
N LEU A 124 -19.09 6.29 18.08
CA LEU A 124 -19.18 6.01 16.65
C LEU A 124 -20.54 5.37 16.33
N PRO A 125 -21.09 5.62 15.14
CA PRO A 125 -22.23 4.84 14.65
C PRO A 125 -21.85 3.35 14.60
N PRO A 126 -22.81 2.43 14.85
CA PRO A 126 -22.52 1.01 14.72
C PRO A 126 -22.05 0.71 13.29
N ILE A 127 -20.92 0.01 13.19
CA ILE A 127 -20.38 -0.49 11.93
C ILE A 127 -21.31 -1.64 11.50
N GLY A 128 -22.29 -1.31 10.64
CA GLY A 128 -23.27 -2.22 10.06
C GLY A 128 -22.79 -2.82 8.75
#